data_AF-A0A6I4ITS9-F1
#
_entry.id   AF-A0A6I4ITS9-F1
#
_cell.length_a   1.000
_cell.length_b   1.000
_cell.length_c   1.000
_cell.angle_alpha   90.00
_cell.angle_beta   90.00
_cell.angle_gamma   90.00
#
_symmetry.space_group_name_H-M   'P 1'
#
loop_
_entity.id
_entity.type
_entity.pdbx_description
1 polymer ?
#
loop_
_entity_poly.entity_id
_entity_poly.type
_entity_poly.pdbx_seq_one_letter_code
_entity_poly.pdbx_strand_id
1 'polypeptide(L)'
;MKKTFFIITFILTYSSYSQVTLFNEKTNTSVNDLIKQNNQPSDFGETPLVVLDGKPIEKDKSKILKSLKSEIIANINTFNKTSETGKAIWGEQAEDGVLLISTTLTKNTVSPNSKDSKILFILDNKIISKEQAYALNPAEDVQDIKIYNMGSKFLLFNNEEYDAIMVLTSKTK
;
A
#
# COMPACT_ATOMS: atom_id res chain seq x y z
N MET A 1 22.00 32.51 48.04
CA MET A 1 22.42 31.80 46.80
C MET A 1 21.90 30.37 46.89
N LYS A 2 20.96 29.97 46.01
CA LYS A 2 21.10 28.89 45.00
C LYS A 2 21.40 27.51 45.64
N LYS A 3 20.61 26.44 45.54
CA LYS A 3 19.61 26.02 44.55
C LYS A 3 18.66 24.98 45.19
N THR A 4 17.40 25.05 44.80
CA THR A 4 16.38 24.00 44.91
C THR A 4 16.83 22.73 44.19
N PHE A 5 16.76 21.58 44.86
CA PHE A 5 16.90 20.27 44.22
C PHE A 5 15.50 19.73 43.93
N PHE A 6 15.10 19.79 42.65
CA PHE A 6 13.91 19.14 42.13
C PHE A 6 14.17 17.63 42.07
N ILE A 7 13.40 16.85 42.82
CA ILE A 7 13.36 15.39 42.67
C ILE A 7 12.37 15.12 41.54
N ILE A 8 12.88 14.72 40.37
CA ILE A 8 12.09 14.33 39.22
C ILE A 8 11.58 12.90 39.45
N THR A 9 10.27 12.78 39.64
CA THR A 9 9.55 11.52 39.77
C THR A 9 9.59 10.76 38.45
N PHE A 10 10.24 9.59 38.46
CA PHE A 10 10.32 8.66 37.34
C PHE A 10 8.98 7.95 37.16
N ILE A 11 8.07 8.52 36.35
CA ILE A 11 6.83 7.85 35.97
C ILE A 11 7.14 6.93 34.79
N LEU A 12 7.39 5.65 35.10
CA LEU A 12 7.30 4.53 34.16
C LEU A 12 5.85 4.44 33.65
N THR A 13 5.53 5.19 32.59
CA THR A 13 4.32 4.92 31.82
C THR A 13 4.63 3.77 30.86
N TYR A 14 3.92 2.67 31.10
CA TYR A 14 3.84 1.51 30.23
C TYR A 14 3.46 1.97 28.83
N SER A 15 4.41 1.92 27.88
CA SER A 15 4.03 1.78 26.48
C SER A 15 3.50 0.36 26.31
N SER A 16 2.19 0.20 26.52
CA SER A 16 1.47 -0.93 25.96
C SER A 16 1.66 -0.86 24.45
N TYR A 17 2.64 -1.62 23.94
CA TYR A 17 2.76 -1.90 22.53
C TYR A 17 1.47 -2.60 22.11
N SER A 18 0.52 -1.84 21.56
CA SER A 18 -0.51 -2.44 20.71
C SER A 18 0.20 -2.86 19.43
N GLN A 19 0.75 -4.08 19.44
CA GLN A 19 0.99 -4.77 18.20
C GLN A 19 -0.39 -5.09 17.62
N VAL A 20 -0.83 -4.28 16.68
CA VAL A 20 -1.87 -4.72 15.73
C VAL A 20 -1.16 -5.69 14.78
N THR A 21 -0.94 -6.92 15.24
CA THR A 21 -0.71 -8.05 14.36
C THR A 21 -2.06 -8.43 13.78
N LEU A 22 -2.37 -7.92 12.59
CA LEU A 22 -3.49 -8.44 11.83
C LEU A 22 -2.99 -9.60 10.95
N PHE A 23 -3.57 -10.76 11.26
CA PHE A 23 -3.69 -11.99 10.47
C PHE A 23 -2.53 -12.98 10.48
N ASN A 24 -2.55 -13.81 11.53
CA ASN A 24 -2.26 -15.23 11.39
C ASN A 24 -3.50 -16.03 11.82
N GLU A 25 -4.47 -16.19 10.93
CA GLU A 25 -5.41 -17.32 11.02
C GLU A 25 -5.53 -18.00 9.67
N LYS A 26 -5.26 -19.31 9.72
CA LYS A 26 -5.23 -20.27 8.63
C LYS A 26 -6.62 -20.43 8.04
N THR A 27 -6.99 -19.58 7.08
CA THR A 27 -8.26 -19.72 6.34
C THR A 27 -8.01 -19.53 4.84
N ASN A 28 -8.77 -20.25 4.01
CA ASN A 28 -8.86 -20.03 2.57
C ASN A 28 -9.61 -18.72 2.31
N THR A 29 -9.01 -17.58 2.70
CA THR A 29 -9.63 -16.27 2.61
C THR A 29 -9.65 -15.85 1.13
N SER A 30 -10.84 -15.74 0.55
CA SER A 30 -10.98 -15.24 -0.82
C SER A 30 -10.54 -13.77 -0.88
N VAL A 31 -10.10 -13.29 -2.04
CA VAL A 31 -9.85 -11.84 -2.25
C VAL A 31 -11.08 -11.01 -1.87
N ASN A 32 -12.28 -11.55 -2.04
CA ASN A 32 -13.52 -10.90 -1.58
C ASN A 32 -13.59 -10.74 -0.05
N ASP A 33 -13.02 -11.68 0.70
CA ASP A 33 -12.98 -11.62 2.16
C ASP A 33 -11.88 -10.64 2.61
N LEU A 34 -10.76 -10.57 1.88
CA LEU A 34 -9.73 -9.55 2.09
C LEU A 34 -10.24 -8.13 1.84
N ILE A 35 -11.09 -7.92 0.81
CA ILE A 35 -11.74 -6.63 0.54
C ILE A 35 -12.67 -6.25 1.70
N LYS A 36 -13.50 -7.19 2.17
CA LYS A 36 -14.44 -6.98 3.27
C LYS A 36 -13.77 -6.73 4.62
N GLN A 37 -12.60 -7.33 4.83
CA GLN A 37 -11.87 -7.26 6.09
C GLN A 37 -11.04 -5.99 6.24
N ASN A 38 -10.53 -5.46 5.12
CA ASN A 38 -9.63 -4.29 5.14
C ASN A 38 -10.33 -2.96 4.86
N ASN A 39 -11.64 -2.94 4.55
CA ASN A 39 -12.34 -1.70 4.19
C ASN A 39 -13.78 -1.65 4.70
N GLN A 40 -14.32 -0.44 4.83
CA GLN A 40 -15.76 -0.23 4.99
C GLN A 40 -16.45 -0.56 3.64
N PRO A 41 -17.57 -1.32 3.63
CA PRO A 41 -18.31 -1.62 2.40
C PRO A 41 -18.74 -0.39 1.58
N SER A 42 -18.77 0.80 2.18
CA SER A 42 -19.11 2.07 1.53
C SER A 42 -18.06 2.61 0.58
N ASP A 43 -16.81 2.16 0.70
CA ASP A 43 -15.64 2.82 0.09
C ASP A 43 -15.41 2.36 -1.36
N PHE A 44 -16.07 1.28 -1.78
CA PHE A 44 -16.00 0.73 -3.13
C PHE A 44 -17.34 0.81 -3.84
N GLY A 45 -17.30 0.70 -5.16
CA GLY A 45 -18.47 0.38 -5.97
C GLY A 45 -18.71 -1.13 -6.04
N GLU A 46 -19.61 -1.55 -6.92
CA GLU A 46 -19.95 -2.96 -7.04
C GLU A 46 -18.80 -3.80 -7.59
N THR A 47 -17.94 -3.19 -8.41
CA THR A 47 -16.92 -3.90 -9.17
C THR A 47 -15.58 -3.19 -9.19
N PRO A 48 -14.88 -3.11 -8.05
CA PRO A 48 -13.55 -2.49 -7.99
C PRO A 48 -12.56 -3.18 -8.92
N LEU A 49 -11.66 -2.40 -9.50
CA LEU A 49 -10.53 -2.91 -10.27
C LEU A 49 -9.60 -3.68 -9.35
N VAL A 50 -9.25 -4.92 -9.72
CA VAL A 50 -8.21 -5.67 -9.02
C VAL A 50 -6.94 -5.65 -9.85
N VAL A 51 -5.86 -5.17 -9.27
CA VAL A 51 -4.53 -5.13 -9.89
C VAL A 51 -3.64 -6.09 -9.12
N LEU A 52 -3.21 -7.17 -9.78
CA LEU A 52 -2.37 -8.21 -9.20
C LEU A 52 -1.00 -8.16 -9.85
N ASP A 53 0.04 -7.93 -9.05
CA ASP A 53 1.44 -7.85 -9.53
C ASP A 53 1.57 -6.90 -10.74
N GLY A 54 0.91 -5.74 -10.63
CA GLY A 54 0.86 -4.71 -11.64
C GLY A 54 -0.09 -4.94 -12.80
N LYS A 55 -0.76 -6.09 -12.89
CA LYS A 55 -1.69 -6.38 -14.00
C LYS A 55 -3.15 -6.29 -13.54
N PRO A 56 -3.98 -5.46 -14.20
CA PRO A 56 -5.42 -5.52 -14.06
C PRO A 56 -5.93 -6.92 -14.35
N ILE A 57 -6.72 -7.45 -13.43
CA ILE A 57 -7.38 -8.73 -13.57
C ILE A 57 -8.78 -8.46 -14.12
N GLU A 58 -9.04 -8.97 -15.33
CA GLU A 58 -10.36 -8.91 -15.96
C GLU A 58 -11.41 -9.62 -15.09
N LYS A 59 -12.66 -9.12 -15.13
CA LYS A 59 -13.79 -9.58 -14.28
C LYS A 59 -14.03 -11.09 -14.35
N ASP A 60 -13.81 -11.71 -15.51
CA ASP A 60 -13.98 -13.15 -15.75
C ASP A 60 -12.85 -14.01 -15.17
N LYS A 61 -11.68 -13.41 -14.87
CA LYS A 61 -10.51 -14.05 -14.26
C LYS A 61 -10.59 -14.12 -12.73
N SER A 62 -11.78 -13.94 -12.15
CA SER A 62 -12.06 -14.14 -10.70
C SER A 62 -11.61 -15.49 -10.15
N LYS A 63 -11.44 -16.52 -10.99
CA LYS A 63 -10.85 -17.81 -10.61
C LYS A 63 -9.41 -17.68 -10.11
N ILE A 64 -8.60 -16.79 -10.70
CA ILE A 64 -7.22 -16.52 -10.26
C ILE A 64 -7.25 -15.99 -8.83
N LEU A 65 -8.13 -15.02 -8.55
CA LEU A 65 -8.31 -14.44 -7.23
C LEU A 65 -8.79 -15.46 -6.18
N LYS A 66 -9.67 -16.39 -6.56
CA LYS A 66 -10.12 -17.49 -5.68
C LYS A 66 -9.01 -18.52 -5.40
N SER A 67 -8.01 -18.62 -6.28
CA SER A 67 -6.89 -19.56 -6.15
C SER A 67 -5.68 -18.96 -5.45
N LEU A 68 -5.63 -17.64 -5.27
CA LEU A 68 -4.58 -16.97 -4.53
C LEU A 68 -4.67 -17.37 -3.05
N LYS A 69 -3.59 -17.92 -2.53
CA LYS A 69 -3.46 -18.22 -1.11
C LYS A 69 -2.96 -16.99 -0.37
N SER A 70 -3.45 -16.76 0.85
CA SER A 70 -2.99 -15.66 1.69
C SER A 70 -1.48 -15.70 1.95
N GLU A 71 -0.89 -16.90 2.04
CA GLU A 71 0.56 -17.11 2.25
C GLU A 71 1.45 -16.52 1.15
N ILE A 72 0.92 -16.32 -0.07
CA ILE A 72 1.65 -15.72 -1.18
C ILE A 72 1.34 -14.25 -1.39
N ILE A 73 0.44 -13.65 -0.62
CA ILE A 73 0.15 -12.21 -0.72
C ILE A 73 1.18 -11.45 0.10
N ALA A 74 1.91 -10.54 -0.54
CA ALA A 74 2.91 -9.70 0.11
C ALA A 74 2.30 -8.40 0.64
N ASN A 75 1.54 -7.68 -0.19
CA ASN A 75 0.94 -6.40 0.18
C ASN A 75 -0.45 -6.25 -0.43
N ILE A 76 -1.31 -5.53 0.28
CA ILE A 76 -2.61 -5.05 -0.20
C ILE A 76 -2.68 -3.54 0.09
N ASN A 77 -3.03 -2.76 -0.92
CA ASN A 77 -3.40 -1.35 -0.80
C ASN A 77 -4.73 -1.12 -1.50
N THR A 78 -5.47 -0.12 -1.03
CA THR A 78 -6.81 0.18 -1.48
C THR A 78 -6.91 1.64 -1.89
N PHE A 79 -7.57 1.87 -3.02
CA PHE A 79 -7.97 3.19 -3.49
C PHE A 79 -9.50 3.18 -3.56
N ASN A 80 -10.17 3.95 -2.72
CA ASN A 80 -11.63 4.02 -2.73
C ASN A 80 -12.15 4.64 -4.04
N LYS A 81 -13.46 4.51 -4.31
CA LYS A 81 -14.11 5.04 -5.52
C LYS A 81 -14.01 6.57 -5.70
N THR A 82 -13.73 7.28 -4.60
CA THR A 82 -13.50 8.73 -4.61
C THR A 82 -12.02 9.10 -4.72
N SER A 83 -11.11 8.12 -4.79
CA SER A 83 -9.66 8.36 -4.86
C SER A 83 -9.29 9.00 -6.19
N GLU A 84 -8.83 10.24 -6.12
CA GLU A 84 -8.25 10.94 -7.27
C GLU A 84 -7.00 10.21 -7.77
N THR A 85 -6.18 9.66 -6.87
CA THR A 85 -4.98 8.89 -7.22
C THR A 85 -5.33 7.60 -7.96
N GLY A 86 -6.34 6.86 -7.51
CA GLY A 86 -6.82 5.67 -8.24
C GLY A 86 -7.22 6.01 -9.67
N LYS A 87 -7.99 7.09 -9.85
CA LYS A 87 -8.42 7.58 -11.17
C LYS A 87 -7.27 8.11 -12.02
N ALA A 88 -6.29 8.78 -11.41
CA ALA A 88 -5.12 9.28 -12.13
C ALA A 88 -4.24 8.14 -12.69
N ILE A 89 -4.19 7.01 -11.99
CA ILE A 89 -3.35 5.86 -12.33
C ILE A 89 -4.05 4.91 -13.30
N TRP A 90 -5.33 4.60 -13.07
CA TRP A 90 -6.08 3.56 -13.78
C TRP A 90 -7.30 4.07 -14.57
N GLY A 91 -7.55 5.37 -14.58
CA GLY A 91 -8.61 6.00 -15.38
C GLY A 91 -10.02 5.54 -14.98
N GLU A 92 -10.89 5.38 -15.97
CA GLU A 92 -12.28 4.94 -15.80
C GLU A 92 -12.39 3.56 -15.12
N GLN A 93 -11.37 2.70 -15.24
CA GLN A 93 -11.38 1.40 -14.58
C GLN A 93 -11.38 1.51 -13.05
N ALA A 94 -10.92 2.65 -12.50
CA ALA A 94 -10.91 2.92 -11.06
C ALA A 94 -12.20 3.56 -10.53
N GLU A 95 -13.26 3.69 -11.32
CA GLU A 95 -14.52 4.33 -10.90
C GLU A 95 -15.13 3.68 -9.66
N ASP A 96 -15.06 2.35 -9.56
CA ASP A 96 -15.54 1.59 -8.41
C ASP A 96 -14.46 1.40 -7.31
N GLY A 97 -13.31 2.07 -7.46
CA GLY A 97 -12.12 1.91 -6.64
C GLY A 97 -11.15 0.84 -7.18
N VAL A 98 -10.00 0.72 -6.52
CA VAL A 98 -8.91 -0.17 -6.91
C VAL A 98 -8.39 -0.95 -5.72
N LEU A 99 -8.19 -2.25 -5.91
CA LEU A 99 -7.48 -3.14 -5.01
C LEU A 99 -6.14 -3.49 -5.63
N LEU A 100 -5.07 -2.96 -5.05
CA LEU A 100 -3.70 -3.21 -5.49
C LEU A 100 -3.08 -4.32 -4.62
N ILE A 101 -2.76 -5.44 -5.26
CA ILE A 101 -2.20 -6.64 -4.62
C ILE A 101 -0.84 -6.92 -5.24
N SER A 102 0.17 -7.16 -4.39
CA SER A 102 1.43 -7.79 -4.81
C SER A 102 1.59 -9.15 -4.13
N THR A 103 2.18 -10.11 -4.83
CA THR A 103 2.50 -11.42 -4.28
C THR A 103 3.98 -11.52 -3.88
N THR A 104 4.34 -12.54 -3.10
CA THR A 104 5.73 -12.86 -2.78
C THR A 104 6.46 -13.56 -3.93
N LEU A 105 5.71 -13.96 -4.98
CA LEU A 105 6.24 -14.61 -6.18
C LEU A 105 6.93 -13.62 -7.12
N THR A 106 6.56 -12.34 -7.08
CA THR A 106 7.28 -11.25 -7.75
C THR A 106 8.54 -10.88 -6.98
N LYS A 107 9.53 -11.78 -7.03
CA LYS A 107 10.86 -11.60 -6.42
C LYS A 107 11.61 -10.41 -7.04
N ASN A 108 11.70 -9.33 -6.27
CA ASN A 108 12.88 -8.45 -6.08
C ASN A 108 13.78 -8.12 -7.29
N THR A 109 13.23 -7.78 -8.46
CA THR A 109 14.07 -7.35 -9.60
C THR A 109 14.18 -5.84 -9.75
N VAL A 110 13.31 -5.08 -9.07
CA VAL A 110 13.45 -3.63 -8.97
C VAL A 110 14.17 -3.34 -7.66
N SER A 111 15.50 -3.22 -7.73
CA SER A 111 16.18 -2.44 -6.70
C SER A 111 15.73 -0.99 -6.93
N PRO A 112 15.06 -0.34 -5.97
CA PRO A 112 14.64 1.06 -6.14
C PRO A 112 15.82 2.03 -6.37
N ASN A 113 17.07 1.52 -6.28
CA ASN A 113 18.31 2.22 -6.53
C ASN A 113 18.98 1.93 -7.89
N SER A 114 18.40 1.12 -8.79
CA SER A 114 18.94 1.11 -10.16
C SER A 114 18.60 2.46 -10.81
N LYS A 115 19.61 3.18 -11.31
CA LYS A 115 19.45 4.54 -11.88
C LYS A 115 18.36 4.64 -12.96
N ASP A 116 18.02 3.52 -13.59
CA ASP A 116 17.10 3.44 -14.71
C ASP A 116 15.68 2.96 -14.34
N SER A 117 15.41 2.63 -13.06
CA SER A 117 14.07 2.21 -12.63
C SER A 117 13.14 3.42 -12.49
N LYS A 118 11.98 3.37 -13.16
CA LYS A 118 10.92 4.37 -13.06
C LYS A 118 9.90 3.94 -12.00
N ILE A 119 9.82 4.70 -10.91
CA ILE A 119 8.99 4.40 -9.74
C ILE A 119 7.93 5.49 -9.57
N LEU A 120 6.69 5.09 -9.34
CA LEU A 120 5.61 5.99 -8.96
C LEU A 120 5.57 6.09 -7.43
N PHE A 121 5.63 7.31 -6.90
CA PHE A 121 5.57 7.56 -5.46
C PHE A 121 4.19 8.06 -5.05
N ILE A 122 3.62 7.45 -4.02
CA ILE A 122 2.31 7.81 -3.47
C ILE A 122 2.49 8.00 -1.96
N LEU A 123 2.19 9.19 -1.44
CA LEU A 123 2.16 9.48 -0.01
C LEU A 123 0.72 9.77 0.42
N ASP A 124 0.21 9.03 1.41
CA ASP A 124 -1.15 9.20 1.94
C ASP A 124 -2.21 9.29 0.84
N ASN A 125 -2.16 8.34 -0.09
CA ASN A 125 -3.07 8.26 -1.23
C ASN A 125 -2.97 9.45 -2.22
N LYS A 126 -1.85 10.18 -2.24
CA LYS A 126 -1.56 11.26 -3.20
C LYS A 126 -0.27 11.00 -3.96
N ILE A 127 -0.29 11.16 -5.28
CA ILE A 127 0.92 11.08 -6.12
C ILE A 127 1.87 12.24 -5.76
N ILE A 128 3.13 11.92 -5.53
CA ILE A 128 4.21 12.88 -5.28
C ILE A 128 5.38 12.66 -6.23
N SER A 129 6.19 13.70 -6.43
CA SER A 129 7.42 13.61 -7.21
C SER A 129 8.51 12.81 -6.47
N LYS A 130 9.51 12.33 -7.21
CA LYS A 130 10.70 11.67 -6.65
C LYS A 130 11.44 12.58 -5.68
N GLU A 131 11.56 13.86 -6.02
CA GLU A 131 12.22 14.87 -5.21
C GLU A 131 11.50 15.06 -3.87
N GLN A 132 10.17 15.13 -3.89
CA GLN A 132 9.36 15.20 -2.67
C GLN A 132 9.49 13.93 -1.83
N ALA A 133 9.47 12.74 -2.44
CA ALA A 133 9.62 11.48 -1.74
C ALA A 133 10.99 11.37 -1.05
N TYR A 134 12.05 11.80 -1.72
CA TYR A 134 13.41 11.77 -1.18
C TYR A 134 13.71 12.90 -0.18
N ALA A 135 12.88 13.94 -0.15
CA ALA A 135 12.97 14.99 0.86
C ALA A 135 12.35 14.59 2.21
N LEU A 136 11.56 13.51 2.28
CA LEU A 136 10.99 12.99 3.52
C LEU A 136 12.10 12.43 4.43
N ASN A 137 11.97 12.64 5.73
CA ASN A 137 12.76 11.93 6.73
C ASN A 137 12.09 10.58 7.06
N PRO A 138 12.65 9.43 6.67
CA PRO A 138 11.99 8.15 6.89
C PRO A 138 11.74 7.83 8.37
N ALA A 139 12.60 8.33 9.28
CA ALA A 139 12.47 8.06 10.71
C ALA A 139 11.40 8.91 11.39
N GLU A 140 11.08 10.09 10.86
CA GLU A 140 10.19 11.07 11.49
C GLU A 140 8.85 11.20 10.77
N ASP A 141 8.86 11.14 9.43
CA ASP A 141 7.69 11.45 8.62
C ASP A 141 6.93 10.21 8.16
N VAL A 142 7.60 9.05 8.06
CA VAL A 142 7.05 7.85 7.41
C VAL A 142 6.76 6.76 8.43
N GLN A 143 5.53 6.26 8.44
CA GLN A 143 5.08 5.15 9.26
C GLN A 143 5.30 3.80 8.59
N ASP A 144 4.99 3.73 7.28
CA ASP A 144 5.03 2.49 6.52
C ASP A 144 5.44 2.76 5.08
N ILE A 145 6.13 1.79 4.48
CA ILE A 145 6.55 1.80 3.07
C ILE A 145 6.21 0.44 2.47
N LYS A 146 5.28 0.45 1.52
CA LYS A 146 4.91 -0.73 0.72
C LYS A 146 5.39 -0.55 -0.70
N ILE A 147 6.05 -1.58 -1.23
CA ILE A 147 6.53 -1.58 -2.62
C ILE A 147 5.76 -2.65 -3.38
N TYR A 148 5.12 -2.22 -4.47
CA TYR A 148 4.42 -3.07 -5.41
C TYR A 148 5.27 -3.19 -6.66
N ASN A 149 5.94 -4.33 -6.82
CA ASN A 149 6.68 -4.65 -8.04
C ASN A 149 5.70 -5.02 -9.15
N MET A 150 5.82 -4.39 -10.31
CA MET A 150 4.90 -4.64 -11.42
C MET A 150 5.30 -5.85 -12.28
N GLY A 151 6.46 -6.50 -11.97
CA GLY A 151 6.97 -7.73 -12.60
C GLY A 151 7.47 -7.57 -14.06
N SER A 152 6.79 -6.76 -14.85
CA SER A 152 7.11 -6.33 -16.22
C SER A 152 6.70 -4.87 -16.36
N LYS A 153 7.36 -4.08 -17.21
CA LYS A 153 6.98 -2.68 -17.48
C LYS A 153 5.48 -2.62 -17.78
N PHE A 154 4.74 -1.95 -16.91
CA PHE A 154 3.28 -1.88 -17.00
C PHE A 154 2.88 -0.46 -17.38
N LEU A 155 2.10 -0.35 -18.46
CA LEU A 155 1.49 0.89 -18.89
C LEU A 155 0.31 1.20 -17.97
N LEU A 156 0.47 2.23 -17.14
CA LEU A 156 -0.65 2.85 -16.47
C LEU A 156 -1.53 3.60 -17.49
N PHE A 157 -2.74 4.00 -17.08
CA PHE A 157 -3.68 4.71 -17.96
C PHE A 157 -3.11 6.03 -18.51
N ASN A 158 -2.13 6.62 -17.82
CA ASN A 158 -1.38 7.78 -18.29
C ASN A 158 -0.36 7.48 -19.41
N ASN A 159 -0.36 6.26 -19.98
CA ASN A 159 0.62 5.78 -20.98
C ASN A 159 2.07 5.81 -20.52
N GLU A 160 2.29 5.85 -19.21
CA GLU A 160 3.63 5.77 -18.65
C GLU A 160 3.90 4.36 -18.10
N GLU A 161 5.07 3.85 -18.46
CA GLU A 161 5.57 2.59 -17.91
C GLU A 161 6.23 2.83 -16.56
N TYR A 162 5.84 2.04 -15.56
CA TYR A 162 6.47 2.03 -14.25
C TYR A 162 6.95 0.62 -13.90
N ASP A 163 8.11 0.54 -13.25
CA ASP A 163 8.70 -0.70 -12.77
C ASP A 163 8.12 -1.08 -11.40
N ALA A 164 7.79 -0.08 -10.58
CA ALA A 164 7.19 -0.25 -9.26
C ALA A 164 6.33 0.94 -8.83
N ILE A 165 5.40 0.67 -7.91
CA ILE A 165 4.67 1.69 -7.14
C ILE A 165 5.16 1.62 -5.70
N MET A 166 5.64 2.73 -5.17
CA MET A 166 6.00 2.88 -3.77
C MET A 166 4.92 3.68 -3.05
N VAL A 167 4.23 3.02 -2.13
CA VAL A 167 3.18 3.61 -1.29
C VAL A 167 3.79 3.90 0.09
N LEU A 168 3.79 5.17 0.48
CA LEU A 168 4.23 5.67 1.76
C LEU A 168 3.01 6.11 2.57
N THR A 169 3.01 5.77 3.86
CA THR A 169 2.02 6.24 4.83
C THR A 169 2.73 7.15 5.81
N SER A 170 2.23 8.37 6.02
CA SER A 170 2.83 9.28 6.99
C SER A 170 2.56 8.84 8.43
N LYS A 171 3.43 9.23 9.35
CA LYS A 171 3.13 9.11 10.79
C LYS A 171 2.04 10.10 11.17
N THR A 172 1.00 9.59 11.84
CA THR A 172 0.03 10.45 12.51
C THR A 172 0.75 11.29 13.57
N LYS A 173 0.69 12.61 13.43
CA LYS A 173 1.22 13.56 14.43
C LYS A 173 0.28 13.72 15.61
#